data_AF-U6KXT1-F1
#
_entry.id   AF-U6KXT1-F1
#
_cell.length_a   1.000
_cell.length_b   1.000
_cell.length_c   1.000
_cell.angle_alpha   90.00
_cell.angle_beta   90.00
_cell.angle_gamma   90.00
#
_symmetry.space_group_name_H-M   'P 1'
#
loop_
_entity.id
_entity.type
_entity.pdbx_description
1 polymer ?
#
loop_
_entity_poly.entity_id
_entity_poly.type
_entity_poly.pdbx_seq_one_letter_code
_entity_poly.pdbx_strand_id
1 'polypeptide(L)'
;MLRRTARLRKEYLFRKSLEEKERQLAERKQQVKETLETGKPLPTNLRAAAAAAAAARLAQVLDLDDPQTLAPKTHVDDEYAYAGVEDPSIALTTSRSPSSRLQQFVKELNLLLPNCRRINRGTIVLDELLQLCRSSGITDLLLVHEHRGQPTRLIVSHLPHGPTAHFTLSGVCLRHDLPERAPNMSQDKNPRRDCL
;
A
#
# COMPACT_ATOMS: atom_id res chain seq x y z
N MET A 1 7.80 -1.09 20.91
CA MET A 1 7.09 -1.03 19.61
C MET A 1 7.42 -2.16 18.63
N LEU A 2 8.68 -2.60 18.49
CA LEU A 2 9.09 -3.63 17.51
C LEU A 2 8.31 -4.97 17.57
N ARG A 3 7.95 -5.43 18.77
CA ARG A 3 7.13 -6.65 18.95
C ARG A 3 5.69 -6.47 18.43
N ARG A 4 5.12 -5.28 18.56
CA ARG A 4 3.76 -4.95 18.07
C ARG A 4 3.73 -4.99 16.54
N THR A 5 4.69 -4.36 15.87
CA THR A 5 4.75 -4.35 14.40
C THR A 5 4.97 -5.74 13.82
N ALA A 6 5.82 -6.55 14.46
CA ALA A 6 6.02 -7.95 14.06
C ALA A 6 4.75 -8.80 14.24
N ARG A 7 4.00 -8.58 15.33
CA ARG A 7 2.72 -9.23 15.58
C ARG A 7 1.67 -8.84 14.53
N LEU A 8 1.47 -7.53 14.30
CA LEU A 8 0.52 -7.01 13.31
C LEU A 8 0.81 -7.55 11.91
N ARG A 9 2.08 -7.63 11.50
CA ARG A 9 2.47 -8.23 10.22
C ARG A 9 2.10 -9.72 10.13
N LYS A 10 2.29 -10.49 11.21
CA LYS A 10 1.90 -11.91 11.24
C LYS A 10 0.39 -12.08 11.17
N GLU A 11 -0.36 -11.26 11.90
CA GLU A 11 -1.83 -11.24 11.86
C GLU A 11 -2.34 -10.91 10.46
N TYR A 12 -1.75 -9.90 9.81
CA TYR A 12 -2.04 -9.52 8.43
C TYR A 12 -1.78 -10.69 7.45
N LEU A 13 -0.60 -11.32 7.51
CA LEU A 13 -0.25 -12.43 6.62
C LEU A 13 -1.17 -13.64 6.84
N PHE A 14 -1.53 -13.89 8.09
CA PHE A 14 -2.47 -14.95 8.45
C PHE A 14 -3.86 -14.68 7.86
N ARG A 15 -4.38 -13.45 8.00
CA ARG A 15 -5.66 -13.03 7.42
C ARG A 15 -5.67 -13.19 5.90
N LYS A 16 -4.62 -12.73 5.22
CA LYS A 16 -4.45 -12.89 3.78
C LYS A 16 -4.41 -14.37 3.35
N SER A 17 -3.84 -15.26 4.16
CA SER A 17 -3.83 -16.70 3.87
C SER A 17 -5.18 -17.38 4.05
N LEU A 18 -6.06 -16.81 4.89
CA LEU A 18 -7.43 -17.30 5.06
C LEU A 18 -8.35 -16.80 3.96
N GLU A 19 -8.11 -15.61 3.41
CA GLU A 19 -8.90 -15.00 2.34
C GLU A 19 -9.06 -15.93 1.13
N GLU A 20 -8.01 -16.62 0.69
CA GLU A 20 -8.12 -17.55 -0.46
C GLU A 20 -9.10 -18.70 -0.17
N LYS A 21 -9.09 -19.21 1.06
CA LYS A 21 -10.03 -20.26 1.50
C LYS A 21 -11.44 -19.70 1.64
N GLU A 22 -11.58 -18.51 2.22
CA GLU A 22 -12.86 -17.82 2.38
C GLU A 22 -13.48 -17.46 1.02
N ARG A 23 -12.67 -17.04 0.05
CA ARG A 23 -13.09 -16.78 -1.33
C ARG A 23 -13.62 -18.05 -2.00
N GLN A 24 -12.91 -19.16 -1.90
CA GLN A 24 -13.40 -20.45 -2.43
C GLN A 24 -14.69 -20.90 -1.75
N LEU A 25 -14.84 -20.66 -0.44
CA LEU A 25 -16.06 -20.94 0.29
C LEU A 25 -17.20 -20.01 -0.13
N ALA A 26 -16.94 -18.72 -0.33
CA ALA A 26 -17.90 -17.73 -0.79
C ALA A 26 -18.41 -18.05 -2.20
N GLU A 27 -17.51 -18.43 -3.13
CA GLU A 27 -17.87 -18.87 -4.48
C GLU A 27 -18.80 -20.11 -4.43
N ARG A 28 -18.52 -21.07 -3.55
CA ARG A 28 -19.40 -22.24 -3.33
C ARG A 28 -20.74 -21.87 -2.71
N LYS A 29 -20.74 -20.97 -1.72
CA LYS A 29 -21.96 -20.44 -1.08
C LYS A 29 -22.85 -19.74 -2.10
N GLN A 30 -22.26 -18.92 -2.98
CA GLN A 30 -22.96 -18.23 -4.04
C GLN A 30 -23.59 -19.20 -5.05
N GLN A 31 -22.86 -20.24 -5.46
CA GLN A 31 -23.41 -21.31 -6.32
C GLN A 31 -24.61 -22.02 -5.67
N VAL A 32 -24.52 -22.34 -4.37
CA VAL A 32 -25.65 -22.96 -3.63
C VAL A 32 -26.84 -22.00 -3.59
N LYS A 33 -26.62 -20.72 -3.27
CA LYS A 33 -27.65 -19.69 -3.26
C LYS A 33 -28.35 -19.55 -4.63
N GLU A 34 -27.59 -19.47 -5.71
CA GLU A 34 -28.13 -19.40 -7.08
C GLU A 34 -28.96 -20.64 -7.44
N THR A 35 -28.52 -21.84 -7.01
CA THR A 35 -29.31 -23.07 -7.25
C THR A 35 -30.61 -23.12 -6.45
N LEU A 36 -30.61 -22.58 -5.22
CA LEU A 36 -31.81 -22.47 -4.40
C LEU A 36 -32.80 -21.46 -4.98
N GLU A 37 -32.32 -20.32 -5.48
CA GLU A 37 -33.15 -19.29 -6.11
C GLU A 37 -33.72 -19.73 -7.47
N THR A 38 -32.90 -20.38 -8.30
CA THR A 38 -33.30 -20.80 -9.65
C THR A 38 -34.00 -22.16 -9.73
N GLY A 39 -33.94 -22.95 -8.65
CA GLY A 39 -34.47 -24.32 -8.62
C GLY A 39 -33.73 -25.31 -9.53
N LYS A 40 -32.56 -24.94 -10.07
CA LYS A 40 -31.72 -25.80 -10.91
C LYS A 40 -30.95 -26.81 -10.06
N PRO A 41 -30.69 -28.03 -10.57
CA PRO A 41 -30.03 -29.05 -9.77
C PRO A 41 -28.52 -28.73 -9.64
N LEU A 42 -27.96 -28.94 -8.44
CA LEU A 42 -26.57 -28.60 -8.05
C LEU A 42 -25.51 -28.98 -9.11
N PRO A 43 -24.41 -28.23 -9.29
CA PRO A 43 -23.36 -28.59 -10.23
C PRO A 43 -22.66 -29.91 -9.83
N THR A 44 -22.14 -30.66 -10.81
CA THR A 44 -21.53 -31.99 -10.63
C THR A 44 -20.40 -31.99 -9.57
N ASN A 45 -19.64 -30.90 -9.48
CA ASN A 45 -18.56 -30.73 -8.50
C ASN A 45 -19.05 -30.66 -7.04
N LEU A 46 -20.31 -30.30 -6.81
CA LEU A 46 -20.95 -30.24 -5.49
C LEU A 46 -21.86 -31.45 -5.20
N ARG A 47 -22.10 -32.33 -6.17
CA ARG A 47 -23.00 -33.49 -6.04
C ARG A 47 -22.35 -34.76 -5.47
N ALA A 48 -21.02 -34.88 -5.48
CA ALA A 48 -20.35 -36.04 -4.85
C ALA A 48 -20.83 -36.18 -3.39
N ALA A 49 -21.02 -37.40 -2.86
CA ALA A 49 -21.68 -37.62 -1.57
C ALA A 49 -21.07 -36.80 -0.40
N ALA A 50 -19.74 -36.64 -0.38
CA ALA A 50 -19.05 -35.79 0.59
C ALA A 50 -19.31 -34.27 0.37
N ALA A 51 -19.49 -33.85 -0.87
CA ALA A 51 -19.82 -32.49 -1.25
C ALA A 51 -21.31 -32.15 -1.05
N ALA A 52 -22.21 -33.13 -1.14
CA ALA A 52 -23.63 -32.96 -0.85
C ALA A 52 -23.89 -32.72 0.65
N ALA A 53 -23.19 -33.45 1.53
CA ALA A 53 -23.23 -33.19 2.97
C ALA A 53 -22.62 -31.82 3.33
N ALA A 54 -21.57 -31.40 2.60
CA ALA A 54 -21.00 -30.07 2.75
C ALA A 54 -21.95 -28.97 2.25
N ALA A 55 -22.68 -29.19 1.15
CA ALA A 55 -23.67 -28.27 0.62
C ALA A 55 -24.85 -28.07 1.60
N ALA A 56 -25.32 -29.14 2.24
CA ALA A 56 -26.37 -29.05 3.26
C ALA A 56 -25.91 -28.23 4.49
N ARG A 57 -24.64 -28.39 4.91
CA ARG A 57 -24.06 -27.54 5.97
C ARG A 57 -23.89 -26.10 5.53
N LEU A 58 -23.49 -25.85 4.28
CA LEU A 58 -23.35 -24.50 3.74
C LEU A 58 -24.71 -23.78 3.65
N ALA A 59 -25.79 -24.50 3.34
CA ALA A 59 -27.15 -23.93 3.35
C ALA A 59 -27.55 -23.44 4.75
N GLN A 60 -27.28 -24.23 5.80
CA GLN A 60 -27.55 -23.81 7.18
C GLN A 60 -26.73 -22.58 7.60
N VAL A 61 -25.48 -22.47 7.13
CA VAL A 61 -24.62 -21.31 7.41
C VAL A 61 -25.07 -20.08 6.59
N LEU A 62 -25.52 -20.28 5.35
CA LEU A 62 -26.04 -19.21 4.49
C LEU A 62 -27.25 -18.51 5.11
N ASP A 63 -28.14 -19.27 5.77
CA ASP A 63 -29.30 -18.70 6.47
C ASP A 63 -28.90 -17.81 7.66
N LEU A 64 -27.69 -17.99 8.20
CA LEU A 64 -27.14 -17.22 9.32
C LEU A 64 -26.25 -16.05 8.87
N ASP A 65 -25.91 -15.96 7.58
CA ASP A 65 -24.98 -14.95 7.05
C ASP A 65 -25.68 -13.61 6.75
N ASP A 66 -25.18 -12.52 7.35
CA ASP A 66 -25.60 -11.15 7.04
C ASP A 66 -25.15 -10.70 5.62
N PRO A 67 -25.83 -9.71 5.00
CA PRO A 67 -25.45 -9.17 3.68
C PRO A 67 -24.01 -8.65 3.60
N GLN A 68 -23.41 -8.23 4.73
CA GLN A 68 -22.00 -7.82 4.79
C GLN A 68 -21.01 -9.00 4.76
N THR A 69 -21.42 -10.17 5.27
CA THR A 69 -20.60 -11.40 5.29
C THR A 69 -20.69 -12.15 3.96
N LEU A 70 -21.79 -11.95 3.23
CA LEU A 70 -22.00 -12.49 1.89
C LEU A 70 -21.05 -11.91 0.84
N ALA A 71 -20.61 -10.65 1.01
CA ALA A 71 -19.62 -10.05 0.13
C ALA A 71 -18.21 -10.52 0.55
N PRO A 72 -17.40 -11.08 -0.37
CA PRO A 72 -16.03 -11.43 -0.05
C PRO A 72 -15.27 -10.16 0.34
N LYS A 73 -14.63 -10.17 1.51
CA LYS A 73 -13.73 -9.09 1.92
C LYS A 73 -12.51 -9.13 1.03
N THR A 74 -12.44 -8.21 0.09
CA THR A 74 -11.28 -8.07 -0.79
C THR A 74 -10.18 -7.36 -0.02
N HIS A 75 -9.05 -8.01 0.18
CA HIS A 75 -7.86 -7.42 0.82
C HIS A 75 -7.12 -6.41 -0.11
N VAL A 76 -7.68 -6.11 -1.29
CA VAL A 76 -7.10 -5.08 -2.16
C VAL A 76 -7.07 -3.76 -1.38
N ASP A 77 -5.85 -3.27 -1.13
CA ASP A 77 -5.53 -2.01 -0.45
C ASP A 77 -5.83 -1.95 1.06
N ASP A 78 -5.83 -3.08 1.81
CA ASP A 78 -5.96 -3.08 3.28
C ASP A 78 -4.82 -2.29 3.97
N GLU A 79 -3.62 -2.28 3.39
CA GLU A 79 -2.50 -1.45 3.87
C GLU A 79 -2.79 0.05 3.75
N TYR A 80 -3.61 0.42 2.77
CA TYR A 80 -4.02 1.78 2.48
C TYR A 80 -5.46 2.04 2.93
N ALA A 81 -6.03 1.22 3.83
CA ALA A 81 -7.43 1.35 4.26
C ALA A 81 -7.77 2.73 4.86
N TYR A 82 -6.77 3.45 5.39
CA TYR A 82 -6.91 4.81 5.92
C TYR A 82 -6.74 5.91 4.86
N ALA A 83 -6.59 5.55 3.58
CA ALA A 83 -6.48 6.51 2.49
C ALA A 83 -7.75 7.38 2.43
N GLY A 84 -7.58 8.69 2.59
CA GLY A 84 -8.67 9.67 2.57
C GLY A 84 -9.21 10.05 3.95
N VAL A 85 -8.81 9.36 5.02
CA VAL A 85 -9.15 9.75 6.41
C VAL A 85 -8.05 10.62 7.01
N GLU A 86 -6.80 10.21 6.85
CA GLU A 86 -5.62 10.93 7.35
C GLU A 86 -4.73 11.38 6.18
N ASP A 87 -4.17 12.58 6.30
CA ASP A 87 -3.19 13.08 5.35
C ASP A 87 -1.86 12.32 5.51
N PRO A 88 -1.26 11.80 4.42
CA PRO A 88 -0.02 11.04 4.51
C PRO A 88 1.13 11.94 4.97
N SER A 89 1.96 11.40 5.86
CA SER A 89 3.22 12.04 6.27
C SER A 89 4.37 11.35 5.57
N ILE A 90 5.00 12.05 4.62
CA ILE A 90 6.02 11.49 3.75
C ILE A 90 7.39 11.94 4.24
N ALA A 91 8.33 11.02 4.41
CA ALA A 91 9.74 11.33 4.63
C ALA A 91 10.56 11.06 3.39
N LEU A 92 11.36 12.04 2.98
CA LEU A 92 12.21 11.93 1.81
C LEU A 92 13.68 11.97 2.20
N THR A 93 14.41 10.95 1.74
CA THR A 93 15.82 10.73 2.04
C THR A 93 16.60 10.36 0.80
N THR A 94 17.91 10.57 0.86
CA THR A 94 18.87 10.24 -0.20
C THR A 94 19.68 8.99 0.15
N SER A 95 20.58 8.63 -0.75
CA SER A 95 21.78 7.85 -0.46
C SER A 95 22.65 8.49 0.65
N ARG A 96 23.66 7.75 1.12
CA ARG A 96 24.54 8.12 2.25
C ARG A 96 25.33 9.41 2.01
N SER A 97 25.90 9.55 0.81
CA SER A 97 26.70 10.69 0.38
C SER A 97 26.13 11.26 -0.92
N PRO A 98 25.09 12.12 -0.85
CA PRO A 98 24.44 12.64 -2.03
C PRO A 98 25.28 13.75 -2.68
N SER A 99 25.33 13.76 -4.01
CA SER A 99 25.87 14.84 -4.82
C SER A 99 25.02 16.12 -4.69
N SER A 100 25.62 17.26 -5.05
CA SER A 100 24.90 18.54 -5.11
C SER A 100 23.69 18.49 -6.05
N ARG A 101 23.82 17.77 -7.16
CA ARG A 101 22.77 17.56 -8.16
C ARG A 101 21.60 16.74 -7.62
N LEU A 102 21.87 15.67 -6.87
CA LEU A 102 20.83 14.92 -6.18
C LEU A 102 20.15 15.73 -5.08
N GLN A 103 20.90 16.57 -4.35
CA GLN A 103 20.32 17.46 -3.35
C GLN A 103 19.34 18.48 -3.98
N GLN A 104 19.61 18.94 -5.21
CA GLN A 104 18.67 19.78 -5.98
C GLN A 104 17.43 18.99 -6.39
N PHE A 105 17.59 17.80 -6.95
CA PHE A 105 16.47 16.92 -7.34
C PHE A 105 15.55 16.61 -6.15
N VAL A 106 16.13 16.34 -5.00
CA VAL A 106 15.41 16.08 -3.74
C VAL A 106 14.61 17.30 -3.28
N LYS A 107 15.13 18.52 -3.46
CA LYS A 107 14.36 19.75 -3.18
C LYS A 107 13.20 19.90 -4.16
N GLU A 108 13.39 19.56 -5.42
CA GLU A 108 12.32 19.56 -6.43
C GLU A 108 11.21 18.54 -6.10
N LEU A 109 11.58 17.32 -5.71
CA LEU A 109 10.62 16.30 -5.27
C LEU A 109 9.86 16.72 -4.00
N ASN A 110 10.55 17.39 -3.07
CA ASN A 110 9.93 17.92 -1.86
C ASN A 110 8.95 19.08 -2.15
N LEU A 111 9.12 19.79 -3.27
CA LEU A 111 8.17 20.80 -3.73
C LEU A 111 6.95 20.16 -4.40
N LEU A 112 7.15 19.04 -5.12
CA LEU A 112 6.08 18.33 -5.82
C LEU A 112 5.13 17.62 -4.86
N LEU A 113 5.67 17.00 -3.81
CA LEU A 113 4.87 16.20 -2.87
C LEU A 113 4.40 17.05 -1.68
N PRO A 114 3.07 17.18 -1.47
CA PRO A 114 2.55 17.84 -0.29
C PRO A 114 2.89 17.03 0.98
N ASN A 115 2.99 17.69 2.13
CA ASN A 115 3.28 17.07 3.42
C ASN A 115 4.60 16.26 3.49
N CYS A 116 5.50 16.48 2.54
CA CYS A 116 6.80 15.84 2.49
C CYS A 116 7.82 16.55 3.40
N ARG A 117 8.57 15.76 4.17
CA ARG A 117 9.65 16.21 5.04
C ARG A 117 10.96 15.60 4.59
N ARG A 118 11.89 16.45 4.17
CA ARG A 118 13.26 16.01 3.84
C ARG A 118 14.05 15.70 5.10
N ILE A 119 14.64 14.52 5.17
CA ILE A 119 15.56 14.10 6.23
C ILE A 119 16.96 13.94 5.64
N ASN A 120 17.96 14.56 6.29
CA ASN A 120 19.35 14.38 5.89
C ASN A 120 19.84 13.00 6.32
N ARG A 121 20.41 12.24 5.38
CA ARG A 121 20.82 10.86 5.65
C ARG A 121 22.04 10.76 6.57
N GLY A 122 23.10 11.52 6.26
CA GLY A 122 24.35 11.50 7.03
C GLY A 122 24.92 10.09 7.20
N THR A 123 25.32 9.76 8.43
CA THR A 123 25.86 8.44 8.79
C THR A 123 24.80 7.40 9.16
N ILE A 124 23.52 7.79 9.25
CA ILE A 124 22.41 6.99 9.79
C ILE A 124 22.21 5.70 8.97
N VAL A 125 22.11 4.58 9.69
CA VAL A 125 21.87 3.26 9.09
C VAL A 125 20.39 3.14 8.68
N LEU A 126 20.08 2.31 7.67
CA LEU A 126 18.72 2.25 7.12
C LEU A 126 17.72 1.75 8.17
N ASP A 127 18.13 0.80 8.99
CA ASP A 127 17.30 0.24 10.04
C ASP A 127 16.94 1.27 11.12
N GLU A 128 17.90 2.12 11.50
CA GLU A 128 17.67 3.22 12.45
C GLU A 128 16.73 4.25 11.85
N LEU A 129 16.91 4.62 10.58
CA LEU A 129 16.00 5.52 9.88
C LEU A 129 14.58 4.97 9.86
N LEU A 130 14.39 3.68 9.55
CA LEU A 130 13.08 3.04 9.56
C LEU A 130 12.45 3.02 10.96
N GLN A 131 13.25 2.81 12.00
CA GLN A 131 12.77 2.86 13.38
C GLN A 131 12.34 4.28 13.77
N LEU A 132 13.11 5.29 13.38
CA LEU A 132 12.75 6.70 13.59
C LEU A 132 11.45 7.04 12.88
N CYS A 133 11.33 6.71 11.58
CA CYS A 133 10.11 6.96 10.80
C CYS A 133 8.88 6.28 11.41
N ARG A 134 9.01 5.05 11.89
CA ARG A 134 7.92 4.34 12.59
C ARG A 134 7.55 4.99 13.91
N SER A 135 8.53 5.47 14.67
CA SER A 135 8.28 6.14 15.96
C SER A 135 7.61 7.50 15.80
N SER A 136 7.89 8.20 14.69
CA SER A 136 7.29 9.51 14.37
C SER A 136 5.96 9.41 13.63
N GLY A 137 5.47 8.21 13.33
CA GLY A 137 4.22 8.02 12.59
C GLY A 137 4.29 8.45 11.12
N ILE A 138 5.45 8.35 10.48
CA ILE A 138 5.58 8.59 9.03
C ILE A 138 4.89 7.45 8.28
N THR A 139 4.04 7.78 7.31
CA THR A 139 3.30 6.81 6.49
C THR A 139 4.19 6.26 5.38
N ASP A 140 4.97 7.11 4.73
CA ASP A 140 5.74 6.73 3.54
C ASP A 140 7.19 7.21 3.61
N LEU A 141 8.11 6.32 3.28
CA LEU A 141 9.53 6.63 3.13
C LEU A 141 9.90 6.61 1.64
N LEU A 142 10.40 7.74 1.16
CA LEU A 142 11.00 7.90 -0.16
C LEU A 142 12.52 7.90 -0.01
N LEU A 143 13.17 7.02 -0.77
CA LEU A 143 14.62 6.93 -0.83
C LEU A 143 15.08 7.09 -2.27
N VAL A 144 15.89 8.11 -2.52
CA VAL A 144 16.43 8.42 -3.85
C VAL A 144 17.89 8.01 -3.94
N HIS A 145 18.22 7.25 -4.97
CA HIS A 145 19.59 6.92 -5.35
C HIS A 145 19.98 7.61 -6.64
N GLU A 146 21.28 7.83 -6.77
CA GLU A 146 21.91 8.38 -7.95
C GLU A 146 23.09 7.53 -8.41
N HIS A 147 23.47 7.74 -9.65
CA HIS A 147 24.73 7.31 -10.22
C HIS A 147 25.45 8.53 -10.80
N ARG A 148 26.63 8.87 -10.26
CA ARG A 148 27.49 9.97 -10.73
C ARG A 148 26.74 11.31 -10.91
N GLY A 149 25.89 11.68 -9.95
CA GLY A 149 25.12 12.93 -10.00
C GLY A 149 23.75 12.82 -10.68
N GLN A 150 23.48 11.75 -11.43
CA GLN A 150 22.19 11.54 -12.08
C GLN A 150 21.29 10.66 -11.21
N PRO A 151 20.07 11.08 -10.83
CA PRO A 151 19.13 10.24 -10.09
C PRO A 151 18.68 9.06 -10.95
N THR A 152 18.84 7.84 -10.45
CA THR A 152 18.58 6.60 -11.20
C THR A 152 17.55 5.70 -10.54
N ARG A 153 17.34 5.80 -9.22
CA ARG A 153 16.39 4.93 -8.52
C ARG A 153 15.59 5.70 -7.50
N LEU A 154 14.30 5.44 -7.46
CA LEU A 154 13.38 5.90 -6.43
C LEU A 154 12.77 4.69 -5.76
N ILE A 155 12.87 4.61 -4.44
CA ILE A 155 12.23 3.56 -3.65
C ILE A 155 11.14 4.22 -2.81
N VAL A 156 9.92 3.70 -2.92
CA VAL A 156 8.76 4.13 -2.16
C VAL A 156 8.38 3.00 -1.22
N SER A 157 8.45 3.23 0.08
CA SER A 157 8.14 2.24 1.10
C SER A 157 7.00 2.72 1.96
N HIS A 158 5.89 2.00 1.96
CA HIS A 158 4.79 2.25 2.88
C HIS A 158 5.09 1.62 4.25
N LEU A 159 5.01 2.41 5.31
CA LEU A 159 5.25 2.02 6.69
C LEU A 159 3.91 1.88 7.42
N PRO A 160 3.81 1.03 8.46
CA PRO A 160 4.89 0.32 9.15
C PRO A 160 5.31 -1.03 8.54
N HIS A 161 4.42 -1.71 7.83
CA HIS A 161 4.65 -3.02 7.18
C HIS A 161 3.98 -3.13 5.81
N GLY A 162 3.85 -1.99 5.12
CA GLY A 162 3.30 -1.92 3.78
C GLY A 162 4.29 -2.33 2.69
N PRO A 163 3.86 -2.29 1.43
CA PRO A 163 4.68 -2.68 0.29
C PRO A 163 5.82 -1.69 0.01
N THR A 164 6.84 -2.18 -0.69
CA THR A 164 7.96 -1.38 -1.21
C THR A 164 7.99 -1.44 -2.73
N ALA A 165 7.80 -0.29 -3.37
CA ALA A 165 7.92 -0.15 -4.82
C ALA A 165 9.32 0.37 -5.18
N HIS A 166 9.95 -0.28 -6.16
CA HIS A 166 11.24 0.14 -6.70
C HIS A 166 11.04 0.67 -8.12
N PHE A 167 11.39 1.93 -8.32
CA PHE A 167 11.35 2.58 -9.61
C PHE A 167 12.75 2.88 -10.10
N THR A 168 13.00 2.61 -11.38
CA THR A 168 14.19 3.06 -12.08
C THR A 168 13.83 4.33 -12.84
N LEU A 169 14.60 5.39 -12.62
CA LEU A 169 14.42 6.68 -13.27
C LEU A 169 15.35 6.76 -14.48
N SER A 170 14.82 7.19 -15.61
CA SER A 170 15.55 7.41 -16.86
C SER A 170 15.12 8.74 -17.46
N GLY A 171 16.06 9.47 -18.08
CA GLY A 171 15.75 10.75 -18.72
C GLY A 171 15.38 11.87 -17.73
N VAL A 172 15.99 11.89 -16.53
CA VAL A 172 15.68 12.90 -15.52
C VAL A 172 16.34 14.23 -15.88
N CYS A 173 15.52 15.21 -16.24
CA CYS A 173 15.91 16.60 -16.41
C CYS A 173 15.53 17.38 -15.15
N LEU A 174 16.49 18.07 -14.55
CA LEU A 174 16.23 18.88 -13.36
C LEU A 174 15.71 20.24 -13.76
N ARG A 175 14.87 20.82 -12.91
CA ARG A 175 14.42 22.20 -13.11
C ARG A 175 15.59 23.19 -13.15
N HIS A 176 16.64 22.92 -12.37
CA HIS A 176 17.84 23.76 -12.34
C HIS A 176 18.65 23.71 -13.65
N ASP A 177 18.45 22.71 -14.50
CA ASP A 177 19.13 22.59 -15.79
C ASP A 177 18.40 23.28 -16.93
N LEU A 178 17.15 23.71 -16.71
CA LEU A 178 16.38 24.39 -17.74
C LEU A 178 16.99 25.77 -18.02
N PRO A 179 17.11 26.17 -19.30
CA PRO A 179 17.68 27.45 -19.68
C PRO A 179 16.83 28.64 -19.18
N GLU A 180 15.51 28.45 -19.08
CA GLU A 180 14.58 29.43 -18.52
C GLU A 180 14.31 29.14 -17.03
N ARG A 181 14.54 30.15 -16.19
CA ARG A 181 14.21 30.06 -14.76
C ARG A 181 12.71 30.19 -14.56
N ALA A 182 12.03 29.05 -14.43
CA ALA A 182 10.63 29.02 -14.04
C ALA A 182 10.39 29.79 -12.71
N PRO A 183 9.24 30.47 -12.55
CA PRO A 183 8.93 31.31 -11.39
C PRO A 183 9.00 30.54 -10.07
N ASN A 184 9.44 31.19 -9.00
CA ASN A 184 9.58 30.55 -7.68
C ASN A 184 8.28 29.84 -7.27
N MET A 185 8.35 28.52 -7.09
CA MET A 185 7.22 27.72 -6.61
C MET A 185 7.34 27.60 -5.09
N SER A 186 6.31 27.99 -4.36
CA SER A 186 6.16 27.60 -2.96
C SER A 186 5.80 26.12 -2.86
N GLN A 187 6.11 25.49 -1.71
CA GLN A 187 5.50 24.21 -1.39
C GLN A 187 3.99 24.41 -1.22
N ASP A 188 3.19 23.82 -2.10
CA ASP A 188 1.74 23.83 -1.93
C ASP A 188 1.36 22.99 -0.71
N LYS A 189 0.78 23.67 0.27
CA LYS A 189 0.21 23.02 1.45
C LYS A 189 -1.15 22.47 1.07
N ASN A 190 -1.12 21.31 0.43
CA ASN A 190 -2.27 20.50 0.05
C ASN A 190 -3.04 21.02 -1.20
N PRO A 191 -2.78 20.48 -2.40
CA PRO A 191 -3.43 20.93 -3.64
C PRO A 191 -4.95 20.69 -3.66
N ARG A 192 -5.50 19.94 -2.69
CA ARG A 192 -6.94 19.71 -2.57
C ARG A 192 -7.70 20.81 -1.81
N ARG A 193 -7.01 21.66 -1.03
CA ARG A 193 -7.68 22.72 -0.24
C ARG A 193 -8.04 23.96 -1.07
N ASP A 194 -7.31 24.22 -2.15
CA ASP A 194 -7.53 25.41 -2.99
C ASP A 194 -8.57 25.18 -4.10
N CYS A 195 -9.18 23.99 -4.17
CA CYS A 195 -10.20 23.62 -5.16
C CYS A 195 -11.62 23.47 -4.56
N LEU A 196 -11.86 23.95 -3.33
CA LEU A 196 -13.18 24.04 -2.69
C LEU A 196 -13.51 25.48 -2.29
#